data_AF-A0A1H9LUX6-F1
#
_entry.id   AF-A0A1H9LUX6-F1
#
_cell.length_a   1.000
_cell.length_b   1.000
_cell.length_c   1.000
_cell.angle_alpha   90.00
_cell.angle_beta   90.00
_cell.angle_gamma   90.00
#
_symmetry.space_group_name_H-M   'P 1'
#
loop_
_entity.id
_entity.type
_entity.pdbx_description
1 polymer ?
#
loop_
_entity_poly.entity_id
_entity_poly.type
_entity_poly.pdbx_seq_one_letter_code
_entity_poly.pdbx_strand_id
1 'polypeptide(L)'
;MTTRNWRRTLAVIPLLIILLAASIAAIRAGVADLYAYFPRQHLEHWQNTGKSPSETQLTQALGNIETAHSWQPDNAEYSDMQALLLYYQAVTKYQRQDQSDFIATTRQAIDSYRQATLKRPNWPYSWANFALMKAAIQQFDKEYLHALQRATELGPWENAVNTSVAEAGLLGWPHLDQTTQAAVIKNIERGIKRNKKALKQRLSAINKLTIACINLQASTDRKQFCGF
;
A
#
# COMPACT_ATOMS: atom_id res chain seq x y z
N MET A 1 -23.06 4.30 58.99
CA MET A 1 -22.27 3.38 58.13
C MET A 1 -22.80 3.26 56.68
N THR A 2 -23.90 3.90 56.30
CA THR A 2 -24.57 3.75 54.99
C THR A 2 -24.01 4.62 53.85
N THR A 3 -23.35 5.74 54.14
CA THR A 3 -22.84 6.70 53.12
C THR A 3 -21.58 6.22 52.38
N ARG A 4 -20.80 5.30 52.97
CA ARG A 4 -19.56 4.75 52.37
C ARG A 4 -19.84 3.72 51.28
N ASN A 5 -20.96 3.00 51.36
CA ASN A 5 -21.35 2.00 50.35
C ASN A 5 -21.90 2.67 49.09
N TRP A 6 -22.64 3.77 49.23
CA TRP A 6 -23.21 4.52 48.10
C TRP A 6 -22.15 5.14 47.19
N ARG A 7 -21.08 5.72 47.78
CA ARG A 7 -19.94 6.26 47.01
C ARG A 7 -19.15 5.18 46.27
N ARG A 8 -19.09 3.95 46.82
CA ARG A 8 -18.40 2.81 46.19
C ARG A 8 -19.23 2.22 45.05
N THR A 9 -20.53 2.03 45.21
CA THR A 9 -21.41 1.56 44.12
C THR A 9 -21.46 2.56 42.96
N LEU A 10 -21.46 3.87 43.24
CA LEU A 10 -21.38 4.91 42.21
C LEU A 10 -20.09 4.87 41.38
N ALA A 11 -18.97 4.38 41.94
CA ALA A 11 -17.71 4.25 41.22
C ALA A 11 -17.53 2.88 40.53
N VAL A 12 -18.17 1.82 41.04
CA VAL A 12 -18.06 0.46 40.48
C VAL A 12 -18.87 0.31 39.18
N ILE A 13 -20.06 0.88 39.10
CA ILE A 13 -20.91 0.81 37.90
C ILE A 13 -20.20 1.38 36.64
N PRO A 14 -19.66 2.62 36.65
CA PRO A 14 -18.95 3.14 35.48
C PRO A 14 -17.70 2.33 35.14
N LEU A 15 -16.99 1.79 36.13
CA LEU A 15 -15.84 0.91 35.90
C LEU A 15 -16.25 -0.39 35.19
N LEU A 16 -17.36 -1.01 35.59
CA LEU A 16 -17.89 -2.20 34.92
C LEU A 16 -18.35 -1.90 33.49
N ILE A 17 -18.94 -0.73 33.24
CA ILE A 17 -19.32 -0.30 31.88
C ILE A 17 -18.07 -0.11 31.01
N ILE A 18 -17.04 0.55 31.53
CA ILE A 18 -15.75 0.72 30.81
C ILE A 18 -15.12 -0.64 30.52
N LEU A 19 -15.11 -1.55 31.50
CA LEU A 19 -14.57 -2.90 31.30
C LEU A 19 -15.34 -3.66 30.23
N LEU A 20 -16.68 -3.63 30.27
CA LEU A 20 -17.51 -4.28 29.26
C LEU A 20 -17.28 -3.70 27.86
N ALA A 21 -17.22 -2.37 27.74
CA ALA A 21 -16.92 -1.70 26.48
C ALA A 21 -15.54 -2.10 25.94
N ALA A 22 -14.53 -2.15 26.81
CA ALA A 22 -13.18 -2.60 26.45
C ALA A 22 -13.16 -4.08 26.02
N SER A 23 -13.90 -4.96 26.70
CA SER A 23 -14.04 -6.37 26.32
C SER A 23 -14.70 -6.52 24.94
N ILE A 24 -15.76 -5.77 24.66
CA ILE A 24 -16.42 -5.77 23.34
C ILE A 24 -15.44 -5.27 22.27
N ALA A 25 -14.72 -4.18 22.52
CA ALA A 25 -13.71 -3.66 21.59
C ALA A 25 -12.60 -4.69 21.30
N ALA A 26 -12.10 -5.37 22.34
CA ALA A 26 -11.07 -6.40 22.20
C ALA A 26 -11.58 -7.62 21.40
N ILE A 27 -12.82 -8.07 21.64
CA ILE A 27 -13.43 -9.16 20.87
C ILE A 27 -13.57 -8.77 19.39
N ARG A 28 -14.08 -7.57 19.11
CA ARG A 28 -14.20 -7.06 17.74
C ARG A 28 -12.85 -7.01 17.05
N ALA A 29 -11.81 -6.54 17.75
CA ALA A 29 -10.46 -6.48 17.21
C ALA A 29 -9.89 -7.88 16.93
N GLY A 30 -10.04 -8.82 17.86
CA GLY A 30 -9.57 -10.19 17.71
C GLY A 30 -10.26 -10.91 16.53
N VAL A 31 -11.58 -10.78 16.40
CA VAL A 31 -12.32 -11.38 15.27
C VAL A 31 -11.87 -10.77 13.94
N ALA A 32 -11.71 -9.45 13.88
CA ALA A 32 -11.24 -8.80 12.67
C ALA A 32 -9.83 -9.26 12.26
N ASP A 33 -8.91 -9.39 13.21
CA ASP A 33 -7.54 -9.86 12.95
C ASP A 33 -7.50 -11.32 12.48
N LEU A 34 -8.41 -12.19 12.97
CA LEU A 34 -8.54 -13.55 12.45
C LEU A 34 -8.89 -13.55 10.96
N TYR A 35 -9.81 -12.70 10.52
CA TYR A 35 -10.15 -12.56 9.10
C TYR A 35 -9.03 -11.91 8.28
N ALA A 36 -8.31 -10.94 8.85
CA ALA A 36 -7.19 -10.27 8.19
C ALA A 36 -5.90 -11.13 8.10
N TYR A 37 -5.76 -12.17 8.92
CA TYR A 37 -4.55 -13.00 8.97
C TYR A 37 -4.19 -13.63 7.61
N PHE A 38 -5.13 -14.33 6.97
CA PHE A 38 -4.87 -14.99 5.69
C PHE A 38 -4.56 -14.00 4.55
N PRO A 39 -5.36 -12.93 4.31
CA PRO A 39 -5.00 -11.88 3.38
C PRO A 39 -3.58 -11.33 3.59
N ARG A 40 -3.19 -11.06 4.84
CA ARG A 40 -1.86 -10.53 5.17
C ARG A 40 -0.74 -11.50 4.74
N GLN A 41 -0.86 -12.77 5.11
CA GLN A 41 0.13 -13.81 4.76
C GLN A 41 0.23 -14.02 3.24
N HIS A 42 -0.91 -14.02 2.55
CA HIS A 42 -0.94 -14.17 1.09
C HIS A 42 -0.31 -12.99 0.37
N LEU A 43 -0.65 -11.75 0.77
CA LEU A 43 -0.07 -10.54 0.20
C LEU A 43 1.46 -10.52 0.39
N GLU A 44 1.94 -10.83 1.58
CA GLU A 44 3.37 -10.92 1.86
C GLU A 44 4.06 -11.95 0.95
N HIS A 45 3.46 -13.14 0.81
CA HIS A 45 3.98 -14.18 -0.07
C HIS A 45 4.03 -13.74 -1.55
N TRP A 46 2.95 -13.15 -2.07
CA TRP A 46 2.89 -12.73 -3.48
C TRP A 46 3.86 -11.58 -3.77
N GLN A 47 4.00 -10.63 -2.86
CA GLN A 47 4.96 -9.52 -2.99
C GLN A 47 6.40 -10.01 -2.94
N ASN A 48 6.72 -10.96 -2.05
CA ASN A 48 8.08 -11.48 -1.90
C ASN A 48 8.49 -12.43 -3.04
N THR A 49 7.55 -13.22 -3.55
CA THR A 49 7.85 -14.22 -4.60
C THR A 49 7.61 -13.71 -6.03
N GLY A 50 6.86 -12.61 -6.20
CA GLY A 50 6.41 -12.12 -7.50
C GLY A 50 5.38 -13.03 -8.17
N LYS A 51 4.85 -14.04 -7.46
CA LYS A 51 3.79 -14.92 -7.98
C LYS A 51 2.45 -14.17 -7.99
N SER A 52 1.66 -14.41 -9.02
CA SER A 52 0.30 -13.88 -9.11
C SER A 52 -0.69 -14.81 -8.40
N PRO A 53 -1.66 -14.27 -7.64
CA PRO A 53 -2.72 -15.06 -7.03
C PRO A 53 -3.61 -15.76 -8.05
N SER A 54 -4.19 -16.91 -7.69
CA SER A 54 -5.33 -17.47 -8.41
C SER A 54 -6.60 -16.65 -8.13
N GLU A 55 -7.59 -16.77 -9.02
CA GLU A 55 -8.87 -16.07 -8.85
C GLU A 55 -9.61 -16.47 -7.58
N THR A 56 -9.60 -17.77 -7.25
CA THR A 56 -10.18 -18.28 -6.00
C THR A 56 -9.48 -17.69 -4.77
N GLN A 57 -8.14 -17.62 -4.79
CA GLN A 57 -7.37 -17.01 -3.69
C GLN A 57 -7.70 -15.52 -3.52
N LEU A 58 -7.81 -14.81 -4.64
CA LEU A 58 -8.19 -13.40 -4.67
C LEU A 58 -9.59 -13.16 -4.11
N THR A 59 -10.59 -13.91 -4.58
CA THR A 59 -11.98 -13.79 -4.11
C THR A 59 -12.10 -14.11 -2.62
N GLN A 60 -11.41 -15.14 -2.15
CA GLN A 60 -11.37 -15.47 -0.71
C GLN A 60 -10.70 -14.37 0.11
N ALA A 61 -9.56 -13.86 -0.34
CA ALA A 61 -8.85 -12.80 0.38
C ALA A 61 -9.66 -11.49 0.42
N LEU A 62 -10.37 -11.14 -0.66
CA LEU A 62 -11.27 -9.99 -0.71
C LEU A 62 -12.44 -10.15 0.25
N GLY A 63 -13.13 -11.29 0.26
CA GLY A 63 -14.22 -11.53 1.21
C GLY A 63 -13.77 -11.51 2.67
N ASN A 64 -12.56 -12.02 2.95
CA ASN A 64 -11.97 -11.98 4.28
C ASN A 64 -11.65 -10.54 4.72
N ILE A 65 -11.04 -9.73 3.85
CA ILE A 65 -10.69 -8.34 4.22
C ILE A 65 -11.93 -7.45 4.36
N GLU A 66 -12.96 -7.68 3.54
CA GLU A 66 -14.27 -7.02 3.69
C GLU A 66 -14.91 -7.36 5.04
N THR A 67 -14.83 -8.63 5.45
CA THR A 67 -15.31 -9.06 6.77
C THR A 67 -14.51 -8.38 7.88
N ALA A 68 -13.17 -8.37 7.80
CA ALA A 68 -12.33 -7.68 8.79
C ALA A 68 -12.67 -6.19 8.93
N HIS A 69 -12.92 -5.51 7.80
CA HIS A 69 -13.40 -4.13 7.76
C HIS A 69 -14.76 -3.95 8.46
N SER A 70 -15.71 -4.86 8.28
CA SER A 70 -17.01 -4.77 8.97
C SER A 70 -16.87 -4.83 10.50
N TRP A 71 -15.84 -5.51 11.01
CA TRP A 71 -15.53 -5.61 12.43
C TRP A 71 -14.73 -4.40 12.96
N GLN A 72 -13.78 -3.88 12.17
CA GLN A 72 -13.01 -2.67 12.50
C GLN A 72 -12.90 -1.72 11.28
N PRO A 73 -13.91 -0.89 11.03
CA PRO A 73 -13.93 -0.02 9.84
C PRO A 73 -12.83 1.05 9.88
N ASP A 74 -12.35 1.41 11.07
CA ASP A 74 -11.31 2.43 11.25
C ASP A 74 -9.89 1.90 11.15
N ASN A 75 -9.70 0.59 10.94
CA ASN A 75 -8.36 0.02 10.77
C ASN A 75 -7.79 0.34 9.38
N ALA A 76 -6.77 1.18 9.36
CA ALA A 76 -6.11 1.62 8.14
C ALA A 76 -5.34 0.52 7.41
N GLU A 77 -4.87 -0.51 8.11
CA GLU A 77 -4.17 -1.64 7.50
C GLU A 77 -5.09 -2.46 6.61
N TYR A 78 -6.35 -2.60 7.02
CA TYR A 78 -7.33 -3.31 6.22
C TYR A 78 -7.63 -2.56 4.93
N SER A 79 -7.59 -1.22 4.97
CA SER A 79 -7.73 -0.38 3.78
C SER A 79 -6.57 -0.60 2.80
N ASP A 80 -5.33 -0.68 3.30
CA ASP A 80 -4.15 -1.00 2.47
C ASP A 80 -4.25 -2.39 1.85
N MET A 81 -4.60 -3.40 2.64
CA MET A 81 -4.73 -4.78 2.16
C MET A 81 -5.82 -4.90 1.10
N GLN A 82 -6.97 -4.28 1.33
CA GLN A 82 -8.06 -4.24 0.35
C GLN A 82 -7.59 -3.58 -0.95
N ALA A 83 -6.87 -2.46 -0.87
CA ALA A 83 -6.35 -1.78 -2.05
C ALA A 83 -5.39 -2.67 -2.86
N LEU A 84 -4.46 -3.36 -2.19
CA LEU A 84 -3.54 -4.30 -2.84
C LEU A 84 -4.30 -5.45 -3.50
N LEU A 85 -5.28 -6.05 -2.81
CA LEU A 85 -6.07 -7.16 -3.34
C LEU A 85 -6.89 -6.74 -4.56
N LEU A 86 -7.51 -5.57 -4.52
CA LEU A 86 -8.21 -4.99 -5.67
C LEU A 86 -7.26 -4.77 -6.85
N TYR A 87 -6.04 -4.28 -6.60
CA TYR A 87 -5.07 -4.12 -7.68
C TYR A 87 -4.60 -5.47 -8.26
N TYR A 88 -4.36 -6.48 -7.42
CA TYR A 88 -4.10 -7.84 -7.89
C TYR A 88 -5.26 -8.38 -8.72
N GLN A 89 -6.52 -8.11 -8.33
CA GLN A 89 -7.69 -8.48 -9.11
C GLN A 89 -7.67 -7.82 -10.49
N ALA A 90 -7.41 -6.51 -10.53
CA ALA A 90 -7.34 -5.72 -11.76
C ALA A 90 -6.28 -6.28 -12.73
N VAL A 91 -5.06 -6.50 -12.24
CA VAL A 91 -3.95 -7.02 -13.06
C VAL A 91 -4.22 -8.44 -13.54
N THR A 92 -4.74 -9.33 -12.69
CA THR A 92 -5.05 -10.72 -13.07
C THR A 92 -6.13 -10.79 -14.14
N LYS A 93 -7.19 -9.97 -14.05
CA LYS A 93 -8.21 -9.86 -15.10
C LYS A 93 -7.65 -9.31 -16.40
N TYR A 94 -6.86 -8.24 -16.32
CA TYR A 94 -6.22 -7.62 -17.49
C TYR A 94 -5.34 -8.61 -18.26
N GLN A 95 -4.54 -9.42 -17.56
CA GLN A 95 -3.68 -10.44 -18.18
C GLN A 95 -4.47 -11.54 -18.90
N ARG A 96 -5.73 -11.77 -18.54
CA ARG A 96 -6.62 -12.76 -19.16
C ARG A 96 -7.50 -12.17 -20.26
N GLN A 97 -7.16 -10.98 -20.78
CA GLN A 97 -7.89 -10.27 -21.83
C GLN A 97 -9.28 -9.73 -21.43
N ASP A 98 -9.60 -9.70 -20.13
CA ASP A 98 -10.76 -8.96 -19.60
C ASP A 98 -10.32 -7.53 -19.21
N GLN A 99 -10.15 -6.69 -20.23
CA GLN A 99 -9.56 -5.35 -20.08
C GLN A 99 -10.54 -4.30 -19.54
N SER A 100 -11.85 -4.53 -19.66
CA SER A 100 -12.90 -3.56 -19.30
C SER A 100 -12.84 -3.14 -17.83
N ASP A 101 -12.39 -4.04 -16.94
CA ASP A 101 -12.47 -3.83 -15.49
C ASP A 101 -11.20 -3.23 -14.88
N PHE A 102 -10.06 -3.18 -15.59
CA PHE A 102 -8.79 -2.76 -14.99
C PHE A 102 -8.87 -1.37 -14.36
N ILE A 103 -9.39 -0.39 -15.10
CA ILE A 103 -9.54 0.99 -14.63
C ILE A 103 -10.55 1.07 -13.49
N ALA A 104 -11.69 0.38 -13.60
CA ALA A 104 -12.75 0.43 -12.59
C ALA A 104 -12.27 -0.17 -11.25
N THR A 105 -11.65 -1.35 -11.28
CA THR A 105 -11.13 -2.00 -10.07
C THR A 105 -9.93 -1.24 -9.49
N THR A 106 -9.06 -0.66 -10.32
CA THR A 106 -7.94 0.17 -9.82
C THR A 106 -8.42 1.47 -9.18
N ARG A 107 -9.55 2.05 -9.63
CA ARG A 107 -10.18 3.18 -8.92
C ARG A 107 -10.67 2.80 -7.53
N GLN A 108 -11.23 1.59 -7.36
CA GLN A 108 -11.60 1.10 -6.03
C GLN A 108 -10.36 0.96 -5.13
N ALA A 109 -9.25 0.45 -5.67
CA ALA A 109 -7.98 0.37 -4.94
C ALA A 109 -7.46 1.76 -4.53
N ILE A 110 -7.57 2.75 -5.42
CA ILE A 110 -7.26 4.17 -5.14
C ILE A 110 -8.10 4.70 -3.97
N ASP A 111 -9.40 4.44 -3.96
CA ASP A 111 -10.28 4.90 -2.89
C ASP A 111 -9.91 4.26 -1.55
N SER A 112 -9.59 2.96 -1.53
CA SER A 112 -9.08 2.26 -0.34
C SER A 112 -7.74 2.86 0.13
N TYR A 113 -6.81 3.19 -0.76
CA TYR A 113 -5.57 3.87 -0.38
C TYR A 113 -5.78 5.30 0.12
N ARG A 114 -6.74 6.03 -0.43
CA ARG A 114 -7.14 7.34 0.08
C ARG A 114 -7.60 7.22 1.54
N GLN A 115 -8.40 6.21 1.88
CA GLN A 115 -8.79 5.96 3.27
C GLN A 115 -7.59 5.58 4.16
N ALA A 116 -6.69 4.72 3.66
CA ALA A 116 -5.51 4.30 4.40
C ALA A 116 -4.58 5.49 4.74
N THR A 117 -4.36 6.38 3.78
CA THR A 117 -3.48 7.55 3.92
C THR A 117 -4.08 8.63 4.82
N LEU A 118 -5.41 8.79 4.83
CA LEU A 118 -6.10 9.67 5.79
C LEU A 118 -5.91 9.19 7.24
N LYS A 119 -6.01 7.88 7.47
CA LYS A 119 -5.90 7.28 8.82
C LYS A 119 -4.46 7.13 9.29
N ARG A 120 -3.50 6.93 8.37
CA ARG A 120 -2.06 6.80 8.66
C ARG A 120 -1.24 7.72 7.75
N PRO A 121 -1.26 9.04 7.98
CA PRO A 121 -0.61 10.02 7.09
C PRO A 121 0.92 9.93 7.05
N ASN A 122 1.53 9.19 7.98
CA ASN A 122 2.97 8.96 8.06
C ASN A 122 3.40 7.56 7.61
N TRP A 123 2.49 6.74 7.04
CA TRP A 123 2.82 5.41 6.56
C TRP A 123 3.27 5.42 5.10
N PRO A 124 4.57 5.22 4.80
CA PRO A 124 5.11 5.45 3.46
C PRO A 124 4.59 4.46 2.42
N TYR A 125 4.29 3.22 2.80
CA TYR A 125 3.83 2.19 1.87
C TYR A 125 2.45 2.49 1.29
N SER A 126 1.54 3.08 2.07
CA SER A 126 0.22 3.53 1.57
C SER A 126 0.41 4.59 0.50
N TRP A 127 1.22 5.62 0.78
CA TRP A 127 1.50 6.70 -0.17
C TRP A 127 2.18 6.19 -1.45
N ALA A 128 3.15 5.29 -1.33
CA ALA A 128 3.90 4.77 -2.46
C ALA A 128 2.99 3.96 -3.40
N ASN A 129 2.19 3.07 -2.84
CA ASN A 129 1.24 2.29 -3.63
C ASN A 129 0.09 3.15 -4.14
N PHE A 130 -0.35 4.16 -3.38
CA PHE A 130 -1.37 5.10 -3.85
C PHE A 130 -0.91 5.83 -5.12
N ALA A 131 0.30 6.39 -5.10
CA ALA A 131 0.91 7.01 -6.28
C ALA A 131 1.03 6.01 -7.45
N LEU A 132 1.42 4.77 -7.16
CA LEU A 132 1.51 3.70 -8.16
C LEU A 132 0.16 3.39 -8.80
N MET A 133 -0.91 3.20 -8.02
CA MET A 133 -2.23 2.89 -8.57
C MET A 133 -2.76 4.02 -9.45
N LYS A 134 -2.57 5.28 -9.01
CA LYS A 134 -2.93 6.44 -9.83
C LYS A 134 -2.12 6.49 -11.13
N ALA A 135 -0.82 6.24 -11.06
CA ALA A 135 0.03 6.18 -12.25
C ALA A 135 -0.36 5.06 -13.21
N ALA A 136 -0.75 3.89 -12.69
CA ALA A 136 -1.14 2.72 -13.48
C ALA A 136 -2.36 3.00 -14.37
N ILE A 137 -3.27 3.89 -13.94
CA ILE A 137 -4.41 4.35 -14.74
C ILE A 137 -4.25 5.77 -15.28
N GLN A 138 -3.01 6.28 -15.34
CA GLN A 138 -2.66 7.59 -15.89
C GLN A 138 -3.38 8.79 -15.23
N GLN A 139 -3.75 8.67 -13.96
CA GLN A 139 -4.32 9.77 -13.16
C GLN A 139 -3.20 10.63 -12.55
N PHE A 140 -2.56 11.45 -13.37
CA PHE A 140 -1.45 12.33 -12.96
C PHE A 140 -1.96 13.70 -12.44
N ASP A 141 -2.75 13.67 -11.36
CA ASP A 141 -3.31 14.86 -10.72
C ASP A 141 -2.48 15.32 -9.49
N LYS A 142 -2.98 16.34 -8.79
CA LYS A 142 -2.33 16.86 -7.57
C LYS A 142 -2.21 15.81 -6.46
N GLU A 143 -3.16 14.89 -6.37
CA GLU A 143 -3.16 13.83 -5.37
C GLU A 143 -2.08 12.79 -5.68
N TYR A 144 -1.86 12.47 -6.96
CA TYR A 144 -0.74 11.63 -7.39
C TYR A 144 0.61 12.25 -7.03
N LEU A 145 0.81 13.53 -7.36
CA LEU A 145 2.06 14.24 -7.03
C LEU A 145 2.29 14.29 -5.52
N HIS A 146 1.24 14.59 -4.75
CA HIS A 146 1.33 14.61 -3.29
C HIS A 146 1.70 13.23 -2.74
N ALA A 147 1.02 12.16 -3.20
CA ALA A 147 1.31 10.80 -2.76
C ALA A 147 2.76 10.39 -3.09
N LEU A 148 3.23 10.72 -4.29
CA LEU A 148 4.60 10.43 -4.71
C LEU A 148 5.62 11.16 -3.83
N GLN A 149 5.40 12.45 -3.56
CA GLN A 149 6.24 13.24 -2.66
C GLN A 149 6.26 12.64 -1.25
N ARG A 150 5.09 12.37 -0.65
CA ARG A 150 4.99 11.78 0.70
C ARG A 150 5.70 10.43 0.80
N ALA A 151 5.58 9.59 -0.22
CA ALA A 151 6.29 8.32 -0.28
C ALA A 151 7.81 8.51 -0.28
N THR A 152 8.33 9.45 -1.08
CA THR A 152 9.78 9.73 -1.17
C THR A 152 10.35 10.34 0.12
N GLU A 153 9.55 11.12 0.85
CA GLU A 153 9.91 11.76 2.12
C GLU A 153 9.91 10.76 3.29
N LEU A 154 8.85 9.96 3.40
CA LEU A 154 8.60 9.09 4.56
C LEU A 154 9.29 7.73 4.46
N GLY A 155 9.51 7.21 3.25
CA GLY A 155 10.06 5.86 3.04
C GLY A 155 11.35 5.78 2.22
N PRO A 156 12.31 6.71 2.32
CA PRO A 156 13.48 6.75 1.43
C PRO A 156 14.38 5.51 1.52
N TRP A 157 14.28 4.74 2.60
CA TRP A 157 15.12 3.57 2.86
C TRP A 157 14.37 2.25 2.72
N GLU A 158 13.08 2.28 2.42
CA GLU A 158 12.23 1.09 2.33
C GLU A 158 12.26 0.52 0.93
N ASN A 159 12.64 -0.76 0.78
CA ASN A 159 12.83 -1.39 -0.53
C ASN A 159 11.53 -1.41 -1.36
N ALA A 160 10.40 -1.76 -0.73
CA ALA A 160 9.10 -1.79 -1.40
C ALA A 160 8.63 -0.39 -1.80
N VAL A 161 8.89 0.63 -0.96
CA VAL A 161 8.60 2.04 -1.28
C VAL A 161 9.45 2.50 -2.45
N ASN A 162 10.76 2.29 -2.41
CA ASN A 162 11.68 2.64 -3.50
C ASN A 162 11.24 2.03 -4.84
N THR A 163 10.76 0.78 -4.82
CA THR A 163 10.27 0.08 -6.03
C THR A 163 8.99 0.71 -6.56
N SER A 164 8.01 0.95 -5.68
CA SER A 164 6.71 1.54 -6.05
C SER A 164 6.85 2.99 -6.50
N VAL A 165 7.70 3.79 -5.83
CA VAL A 165 8.04 5.17 -6.20
C VAL A 165 8.74 5.22 -7.55
N ALA A 166 9.71 4.33 -7.80
CA ALA A 166 10.40 4.28 -9.08
C ALA A 166 9.43 4.01 -10.22
N GLU A 167 8.55 3.03 -10.06
CA GLU A 167 7.54 2.71 -11.06
C GLU A 167 6.52 3.82 -11.24
N ALA A 168 5.92 4.31 -10.16
CA ALA A 168 4.93 5.39 -10.18
C ALA A 168 5.51 6.65 -10.85
N GLY A 169 6.73 7.03 -10.47
CA GLY A 169 7.42 8.20 -11.00
C GLY A 169 7.81 8.05 -12.48
N LEU A 170 8.26 6.87 -12.91
CA LEU A 170 8.65 6.65 -14.30
C LEU A 170 7.45 6.45 -15.25
N LEU A 171 6.33 5.93 -14.75
CA LEU A 171 5.06 5.92 -15.47
C LEU A 171 4.55 7.34 -15.73
N GLY A 172 4.65 8.22 -14.73
CA GLY A 172 4.23 9.63 -14.82
C GLY A 172 5.32 10.61 -15.25
N TRP A 173 6.50 10.14 -15.68
CA TRP A 173 7.72 10.96 -15.84
C TRP A 173 7.53 12.33 -16.52
N PRO A 174 6.81 12.44 -17.65
CA PRO A 174 6.62 13.73 -18.34
C PRO A 174 5.79 14.76 -17.55
N HIS A 175 5.05 14.33 -16.53
CA HIS A 175 4.18 15.17 -15.71
C HIS A 175 4.83 15.60 -14.39
N LEU A 176 6.08 15.19 -14.14
CA LEU A 176 6.81 15.53 -12.93
C LEU A 176 7.64 16.81 -13.13
N ASP A 177 7.65 17.68 -12.13
CA ASP A 177 8.61 18.79 -12.09
C ASP A 177 10.03 18.29 -11.82
N GLN A 178 11.02 19.16 -12.04
CA GLN A 178 12.43 18.80 -11.90
C GLN A 178 12.79 18.33 -10.48
N THR A 179 12.16 18.91 -9.45
CA THR A 179 12.38 18.55 -8.06
C THR A 179 11.88 17.13 -7.77
N THR A 180 10.70 16.78 -8.25
CA THR A 180 10.09 15.46 -8.09
C THR A 180 10.83 14.41 -8.92
N GLN A 181 11.25 14.74 -10.13
CA GLN A 181 12.13 13.89 -10.94
C GLN A 181 13.43 13.56 -10.19
N ALA A 182 14.08 14.57 -9.60
CA ALA A 182 15.29 14.36 -8.81
C ALA A 182 15.03 13.45 -7.59
N ALA A 183 13.89 13.62 -6.91
CA ALA A 183 13.51 12.76 -5.79
C ALA A 183 13.28 11.30 -6.20
N VAL A 184 12.62 11.07 -7.34
CA VAL A 184 12.41 9.74 -7.92
C VAL A 184 13.75 9.08 -8.29
N ILE A 185 14.65 9.81 -8.95
CA ILE A 185 15.98 9.29 -9.32
C ILE A 185 16.79 8.93 -8.08
N LYS A 186 16.78 9.79 -7.05
CA LYS A 186 17.47 9.50 -5.78
C LYS A 186 16.89 8.26 -5.08
N ASN A 187 15.58 8.01 -5.18
CA ASN A 187 14.96 6.77 -4.70
C ASN A 187 15.41 5.56 -5.53
N ILE A 188 15.50 5.68 -6.86
CA ILE A 188 16.03 4.62 -7.74
C ILE A 188 17.47 4.29 -7.36
N GLU A 189 18.34 5.28 -7.15
CA GLU A 189 19.74 5.07 -6.72
C GLU A 189 19.83 4.29 -5.40
N ARG A 190 18.99 4.62 -4.42
CA ARG A 190 18.91 3.86 -3.15
C ARG A 190 18.40 2.45 -3.38
N GLY A 191 17.38 2.29 -4.23
CA GLY A 191 16.80 1.00 -4.60
C GLY A 191 17.81 0.09 -5.31
N ILE A 192 18.68 0.63 -6.17
CA ILE A 192 19.75 -0.13 -6.83
C ILE A 192 20.68 -0.76 -5.79
N LYS A 193 21.05 -0.03 -4.73
CA LYS A 193 21.99 -0.52 -3.71
C LYS A 193 21.44 -1.69 -2.89
N ARG A 194 20.13 -1.71 -2.63
CA ARG A 194 19.49 -2.68 -1.70
C ARG A 194 18.70 -3.78 -2.39
N ASN A 195 18.12 -3.50 -3.55
CA ASN A 195 17.18 -4.40 -4.23
C ASN A 195 17.33 -4.37 -5.77
N LYS A 196 18.58 -4.28 -6.26
CA LYS A 196 18.94 -4.14 -7.68
C LYS A 196 18.14 -5.04 -8.62
N LYS A 197 18.09 -6.34 -8.30
CA LYS A 197 17.49 -7.36 -9.17
C LYS A 197 15.99 -7.13 -9.35
N ALA A 198 15.26 -6.97 -8.24
CA ALA A 198 13.81 -6.78 -8.30
C ALA A 198 13.46 -5.43 -8.95
N LEU A 199 14.20 -4.36 -8.63
CA LEU A 199 13.99 -3.05 -9.24
C LEU A 199 14.22 -3.11 -10.76
N LYS A 200 15.32 -3.73 -11.21
CA LYS A 200 15.62 -3.89 -12.64
C LYS A 200 14.52 -4.68 -13.34
N GLN A 201 14.12 -5.81 -12.76
CA GLN A 201 13.04 -6.65 -13.31
C GLN A 201 11.73 -5.86 -13.43
N ARG A 202 11.37 -5.09 -12.40
CA ARG A 202 10.14 -4.29 -12.41
C ARG A 202 10.18 -3.19 -13.48
N LEU A 203 11.27 -2.42 -13.54
CA LEU A 203 11.39 -1.33 -14.52
C LEU A 203 11.50 -1.82 -15.96
N SER A 204 12.09 -3.00 -16.18
CA SER A 204 12.07 -3.67 -17.49
C SER A 204 10.66 -4.10 -17.88
N ALA A 205 9.89 -4.69 -16.96
CA ALA A 205 8.54 -5.19 -17.23
C ALA A 205 7.57 -4.10 -17.70
N ILE A 206 7.77 -2.86 -17.26
CA ILE A 206 6.97 -1.69 -17.65
C ILE A 206 7.60 -0.84 -18.78
N ASN A 207 8.69 -1.30 -19.40
CA ASN A 207 9.44 -0.58 -20.43
C ASN A 207 9.96 0.81 -20.00
N LYS A 208 10.33 0.98 -18.72
CA LYS A 208 10.85 2.24 -18.17
C LYS A 208 12.31 2.21 -17.75
N LEU A 209 12.99 1.07 -17.87
CA LEU A 209 14.40 0.94 -17.51
C LEU A 209 15.29 1.97 -18.24
N THR A 210 15.05 2.19 -19.54
CA THR A 210 15.84 3.15 -20.34
C THR A 210 15.73 4.58 -19.82
N ILE A 211 14.51 5.02 -19.47
CA ILE A 211 14.27 6.36 -18.91
C ILE A 211 15.02 6.52 -17.58
N ALA A 212 14.98 5.50 -16.72
CA ALA A 212 15.77 5.51 -15.50
C ALA A 212 17.28 5.64 -15.81
N CYS A 213 17.80 4.82 -16.73
CA CYS A 213 19.23 4.76 -17.05
C CYS A 213 19.82 6.03 -17.68
N ILE A 214 19.01 6.81 -18.40
CA ILE A 214 19.41 8.11 -18.97
C ILE A 214 19.53 9.18 -17.89
N ASN A 215 18.69 9.13 -16.85
CA ASN A 215 18.62 10.14 -15.81
C ASN A 215 19.46 9.82 -14.57
N LEU A 216 19.93 8.57 -14.42
CA LEU A 216 20.81 8.17 -13.32
C LEU A 216 22.20 8.77 -13.46
N GLN A 217 22.78 9.18 -12.31
CA GLN A 217 24.16 9.68 -12.27
C GLN A 217 25.17 8.57 -12.60
N ALA A 218 26.27 8.96 -13.24
CA ALA A 218 27.36 8.04 -13.55
C ALA A 218 27.95 7.44 -12.25
N SER A 219 27.88 6.11 -12.13
CA SER A 219 28.36 5.36 -10.98
C SER A 219 28.60 3.90 -11.35
N THR A 220 29.35 3.16 -10.53
CA THR A 220 29.50 1.70 -10.67
C THR A 220 28.15 0.99 -10.55
N ASP A 221 27.29 1.46 -9.64
CA ASP A 221 25.94 0.95 -9.44
C ASP A 221 25.08 1.12 -10.71
N ARG A 222 25.15 2.31 -11.36
CA ARG A 222 24.48 2.56 -12.64
C ARG A 222 24.97 1.59 -13.72
N LYS A 223 26.28 1.42 -13.90
CA LYS A 223 26.82 0.51 -14.93
C LYS A 223 26.32 -0.92 -14.74
N GLN A 224 26.31 -1.42 -13.51
CA GLN A 224 25.78 -2.75 -13.20
C GLN A 224 24.26 -2.84 -13.41
N PHE A 225 23.53 -1.77 -13.14
CA PHE A 225 22.07 -1.73 -13.30
C PHE A 225 21.67 -1.63 -14.78
N CYS A 226 22.27 -0.71 -15.54
CA CYS A 226 21.92 -0.35 -16.91
C CYS A 226 22.64 -1.17 -17.98
N GLY A 227 23.83 -1.69 -17.68
CA GLY A 227 24.66 -2.44 -18.62
C GLY A 227 25.57 -1.57 -19.50
N PHE A 228 25.61 -0.25 -19.27
CA PHE A 228 26.48 0.72 -19.95
C PHE A 228 26.82 1.89 -19.02
#